data_AF-A0AAT9HCS1-F1
#
_entry.id   AF-A0AAT9HCS1-F1
#
_cell.length_a   1.000
_cell.length_b   1.000
_cell.length_c   1.000
_cell.angle_alpha   90.00
_cell.angle_beta   90.00
_cell.angle_gamma   90.00
#
_symmetry.space_group_name_H-M   'P 1'
#
loop_
_entity.id
_entity.type
_entity.pdbx_description
1 polymer ?
#
loop_
_entity_poly.entity_id
_entity_poly.type
_entity_poly.pdbx_seq_one_letter_code
_entity_poly.pdbx_strand_id
1 'polypeptide(L)'
;MQTGWMRTELVSEPGDPGRPNEDFAGVGLPAAGQGGSLVVLDGVTPPRNGGGCLHSVPWFTARLGGALTELTVSHPDVPLAELLSRAIARTAESHASTCDLSHPRTPQATVALARWSPASVEYLVLSDSALLVESPDGTVTALLDDRLDRIPIRPWPPRPWWTARSATRRAASSRRRPTRRWRPARSPAPCPARRYAPWPP
;
A
#
# COMPACT_ATOMS: atom_id res chain seq x y z
N MET A 1 -10.13 -18.78 26.56
CA MET A 1 -10.16 -18.32 25.16
C MET A 1 -8.73 -18.30 24.66
N GLN A 2 -8.45 -18.99 23.56
CA GLN A 2 -7.09 -19.30 23.13
C GLN A 2 -6.36 -17.99 22.79
N THR A 3 -5.46 -17.55 23.68
CA THR A 3 -4.45 -16.53 23.41
C THR A 3 -3.40 -17.18 22.51
N GLY A 4 -3.72 -17.33 21.23
CA GLY A 4 -2.77 -17.81 20.23
C GLY A 4 -1.57 -16.87 20.22
N TRP A 5 -0.36 -17.44 20.18
CA TRP A 5 0.85 -16.65 20.01
C TRP A 5 0.87 -16.09 18.59
N MET A 6 1.29 -14.85 18.44
CA MET A 6 1.47 -14.26 17.12
C MET A 6 2.78 -14.77 16.53
N ARG A 7 2.70 -15.33 15.33
CA ARG A 7 3.86 -15.63 14.48
C ARG A 7 3.88 -14.65 13.33
N THR A 8 5.04 -14.05 13.11
CA THR A 8 5.26 -13.11 12.01
C THR A 8 6.52 -13.52 11.28
N GLU A 9 6.45 -13.54 9.95
CA GLU A 9 7.59 -13.74 9.07
C GLU A 9 7.64 -12.56 8.10
N LEU A 10 8.82 -11.97 7.94
CA LEU A 10 9.08 -10.91 6.97
C LEU A 10 10.21 -11.37 6.07
N VAL A 11 9.98 -11.29 4.77
CA VAL A 11 10.97 -11.59 3.75
C VAL A 11 10.89 -10.47 2.72
N SER A 12 12.05 -9.95 2.32
CA SER A 12 12.16 -8.98 1.24
C SER A 12 13.48 -9.20 0.54
N GLU A 13 13.44 -9.25 -0.78
CA GLU A 13 14.58 -9.50 -1.64
C GLU A 13 14.61 -8.50 -2.78
N PRO A 14 15.78 -7.97 -3.16
CA PRO A 14 15.87 -7.12 -4.33
C PRO A 14 15.53 -7.94 -5.60
N GLY A 15 14.73 -7.36 -6.50
CA GLY A 15 14.42 -8.00 -7.78
C GLY A 15 15.62 -8.21 -8.72
N ASP A 16 16.73 -7.53 -8.44
CA ASP A 16 18.04 -7.67 -9.09
C ASP A 16 19.13 -7.64 -8.00
N PRO A 17 19.91 -8.72 -7.78
CA PRO A 17 20.96 -8.75 -6.75
C PRO A 17 22.04 -7.66 -6.92
N GLY A 18 22.19 -7.10 -8.12
CA GLY A 18 23.11 -5.99 -8.39
C GLY A 18 22.55 -4.61 -8.03
N ARG A 19 21.31 -4.53 -7.51
CA ARG A 19 20.65 -3.28 -7.12
C ARG A 19 20.25 -3.27 -5.65
N PRO A 20 20.21 -2.10 -5.01
CA PRO A 20 19.59 -1.97 -3.71
C PRO A 20 18.14 -2.45 -3.73
N ASN A 21 17.70 -3.04 -2.63
CA ASN A 21 16.29 -3.29 -2.41
C ASN A 21 15.56 -1.96 -2.22
N GLU A 22 14.52 -1.74 -3.00
CA GLU A 22 13.72 -0.52 -2.99
C GLU A 22 12.48 -0.66 -2.09
N ASP A 23 12.27 -1.83 -1.50
CA ASP A 23 11.14 -2.15 -0.64
C ASP A 23 11.41 -1.76 0.82
N PHE A 24 10.32 -1.63 1.58
CA PHE A 24 10.33 -1.61 3.03
C PHE A 24 9.27 -2.56 3.57
N ALA A 25 9.61 -3.37 4.58
CA ALA A 25 8.65 -4.19 5.30
C ALA A 25 8.92 -4.08 6.80
N GLY A 26 7.87 -3.79 7.58
CA GLY A 26 7.96 -3.66 9.03
C GLY A 26 6.70 -4.17 9.72
N VAL A 27 6.88 -4.84 10.85
CA VAL A 27 5.79 -5.23 11.74
C VAL A 27 6.03 -4.63 13.12
N GLY A 28 5.02 -3.93 13.63
CA GLY A 28 5.04 -3.31 14.95
C GLY A 28 4.04 -3.98 15.88
N LEU A 29 4.49 -4.42 17.05
CA LEU A 29 3.63 -4.94 18.11
C LEU A 29 3.45 -3.86 19.19
N PRO A 30 2.21 -3.42 19.48
CA PRO A 30 1.96 -2.42 20.51
C PRO A 30 2.46 -2.88 21.88
N ALA A 31 3.01 -1.95 22.68
CA ALA A 31 3.46 -2.23 24.04
C ALA A 31 2.34 -2.74 24.96
N ALA A 32 1.08 -2.43 24.65
CA ALA A 32 -0.10 -2.95 25.34
C ALA A 32 -0.33 -4.47 25.13
N GLY A 33 0.43 -5.11 24.23
CA GLY A 33 0.42 -6.56 24.04
C GLY A 33 -0.81 -7.11 23.32
N GLN A 34 -1.59 -6.26 22.65
CA GLN A 34 -2.77 -6.66 21.89
C GLN A 34 -2.68 -6.14 20.46
N GLY A 35 -2.93 -7.03 19.50
CA GLY A 35 -2.94 -6.69 18.08
C GLY A 35 -1.55 -6.50 17.47
N GLY A 36 -1.48 -5.73 16.39
CA GLY A 36 -0.26 -5.49 15.65
C GLY A 36 -0.46 -4.51 14.50
N SER A 37 0.63 -4.17 13.84
CA SER A 37 0.66 -3.34 12.64
C SER A 37 1.64 -3.88 11.62
N LEU A 38 1.35 -3.67 10.35
CA LEU A 38 2.15 -4.08 9.21
C LEU A 38 2.27 -2.90 8.26
N VAL A 39 3.50 -2.60 7.82
CA VAL A 39 3.79 -1.65 6.77
C VAL A 39 4.59 -2.36 5.69
N VAL A 40 4.11 -2.33 4.46
CA VAL A 40 4.85 -2.78 3.27
C VAL A 40 4.82 -1.68 2.23
N LEU A 41 5.99 -1.33 1.71
CA LEU A 41 6.19 -0.37 0.62
C LEU A 41 6.98 -1.06 -0.49
N ASP A 42 6.51 -0.97 -1.73
CA ASP A 42 7.27 -1.36 -2.94
C ASP A 42 7.70 -0.09 -3.65
N GLY A 43 9.02 0.13 -3.72
CA GLY A 43 9.60 1.33 -4.29
C GLY A 43 9.53 1.37 -5.82
N VAL A 44 9.11 2.49 -6.38
CA VAL A 44 9.01 2.64 -7.85
C VAL A 44 10.35 3.11 -8.41
N THR A 45 11.09 2.21 -9.07
CA THR A 45 12.36 2.57 -9.73
C THR A 45 12.15 3.60 -10.86
N PRO A 46 12.71 4.82 -10.76
CA PRO A 46 12.57 5.80 -11.82
C PRO A 46 13.45 5.45 -13.04
N PRO A 47 13.08 5.90 -14.25
CA PRO A 47 13.98 5.86 -15.41
C PRO A 47 15.24 6.72 -15.14
N ARG A 48 16.37 6.37 -15.77
CA ARG A 48 17.71 6.93 -15.48
C ARG A 48 17.84 8.47 -15.58
N ASN A 49 16.91 9.18 -16.19
CA ASN A 49 17.00 10.60 -16.50
C ASN A 49 16.55 11.54 -15.37
N GLY A 50 16.86 11.21 -14.12
CA GLY A 50 16.61 12.06 -12.95
C GLY A 50 15.14 12.14 -12.52
N GLY A 51 14.92 12.54 -11.26
CA GLY A 51 13.61 12.48 -10.60
C GLY A 51 13.20 13.73 -9.82
N GLY A 52 13.92 14.85 -9.92
CA GLY A 52 13.69 16.04 -9.08
C GLY A 52 14.11 15.86 -7.61
N CYS A 53 14.44 14.64 -7.19
CA CYS A 53 15.01 14.33 -5.89
C CYS A 53 16.46 13.86 -6.03
N LEU A 54 17.33 14.31 -5.13
CA LEU A 54 18.72 13.86 -5.02
C LEU A 54 18.83 12.50 -4.31
N HIS A 55 17.76 12.06 -3.64
CA HIS A 55 17.72 10.84 -2.87
C HIS A 55 17.21 9.65 -3.68
N SER A 56 17.69 8.47 -3.31
CA SER A 56 17.31 7.20 -3.93
C SER A 56 15.95 6.70 -3.44
N VAL A 57 15.36 5.74 -4.15
CA VAL A 57 14.12 5.07 -3.72
C VAL A 57 14.29 4.35 -2.37
N PRO A 58 15.39 3.61 -2.09
CA PRO A 58 15.62 3.02 -0.77
C PRO A 58 15.65 4.07 0.36
N TRP A 59 16.21 5.26 0.12
CA TRP A 59 16.19 6.34 1.10
C TRP A 59 14.75 6.80 1.40
N PHE A 60 13.92 6.88 0.37
CA PHE A 60 12.53 7.29 0.48
C PHE A 60 11.69 6.24 1.21
N THR A 61 11.77 4.97 0.81
CA THR A 61 10.97 3.89 1.44
C THR A 61 11.40 3.62 2.88
N ALA A 62 12.69 3.72 3.20
CA ALA A 62 13.15 3.63 4.59
C ALA A 62 12.56 4.73 5.50
N ARG A 63 12.51 5.98 5.02
CA ARG A 63 11.96 7.12 5.78
C ARG A 63 10.45 7.04 5.92
N LEU A 64 9.74 6.81 4.81
CA LEU A 64 8.29 6.70 4.80
C LEU A 64 7.84 5.50 5.67
N GLY A 65 8.51 4.36 5.52
CA GLY A 65 8.23 3.15 6.28
C GLY A 65 8.48 3.28 7.78
N GLY A 66 9.60 3.92 8.16
CA GLY A 66 9.89 4.24 9.56
C GLY A 66 8.85 5.17 10.19
N ALA A 67 8.50 6.25 9.49
CA ALA A 67 7.48 7.19 9.96
C ALA A 67 6.10 6.52 10.09
N LEU A 68 5.69 5.71 9.10
CA LEU A 68 4.45 4.95 9.16
C LEU A 68 4.44 3.95 10.33
N THR A 69 5.55 3.26 10.57
CA THR A 69 5.67 2.30 11.67
C THR A 69 5.45 3.00 13.01
N GLU A 70 6.20 4.08 13.27
CA GLU A 70 6.05 4.91 14.48
C GLU A 70 4.62 5.43 14.65
N LEU A 71 4.10 6.10 13.63
CA LEU A 71 2.78 6.74 13.67
C LEU A 71 1.65 5.72 13.88
N THR A 72 1.74 4.54 13.25
CA THR A 72 0.71 3.50 13.36
C THR A 72 0.63 2.89 14.75
N VAL A 73 1.77 2.70 15.42
CA VAL A 73 1.78 2.15 16.79
C VAL A 73 1.46 3.20 17.86
N SER A 74 1.81 4.47 17.63
CA SER A 74 1.65 5.55 18.62
C SER A 74 0.30 6.27 18.56
N HIS A 75 -0.45 6.12 17.46
CA HIS A 75 -1.73 6.80 17.25
C HIS A 75 -2.84 5.83 16.82
N PRO A 76 -3.29 4.93 17.72
CA PRO A 76 -4.31 3.92 17.42
C PRO A 76 -5.67 4.52 17.04
N ASP A 77 -5.98 5.74 17.48
CA ASP A 77 -7.27 6.39 17.21
C ASP A 77 -7.28 7.23 15.92
N VAL A 78 -6.11 7.44 15.31
CA VAL A 78 -5.98 8.23 14.08
C VAL A 78 -6.17 7.32 12.87
N PRO A 79 -7.01 7.68 11.88
CA PRO A 79 -7.25 6.86 10.70
C PRO A 79 -5.96 6.62 9.88
N LEU A 80 -5.82 5.43 9.28
CA LEU A 80 -4.61 5.08 8.49
C LEU A 80 -4.29 6.08 7.36
N ALA A 81 -5.32 6.64 6.70
CA ALA A 81 -5.11 7.64 5.64
C ALA A 81 -4.47 8.94 6.17
N GLU A 82 -4.86 9.35 7.37
CA GLU A 82 -4.29 10.52 8.04
C GLU A 82 -2.85 10.24 8.50
N LEU A 83 -2.58 9.03 8.99
CA LEU A 83 -1.21 8.62 9.33
C LEU A 83 -0.30 8.58 8.11
N LEU A 84 -0.78 8.09 6.97
CA LEU A 84 -0.05 8.13 5.72
C LEU A 84 0.22 9.57 5.26
N SER A 85 -0.78 10.46 5.33
CA SER A 85 -0.61 11.88 5.02
C SER A 85 0.50 12.52 5.86
N ARG A 86 0.50 12.27 7.18
CA ARG A 86 1.55 12.75 8.10
C ARG A 86 2.91 12.17 7.78
N ALA A 87 3.00 10.88 7.48
CA ALA A 87 4.26 10.22 7.12
C ALA A 87 4.85 10.77 5.82
N ILE A 88 4.00 11.04 4.81
CA ILE A 88 4.38 11.69 3.55
C ILE A 88 4.88 13.11 3.83
N ALA A 89 4.14 13.90 4.62
CA ALA A 89 4.53 15.26 4.97
C ALA A 89 5.89 15.31 5.69
N ARG A 90 6.09 14.47 6.73
CA ARG A 90 7.37 14.33 7.43
C ARG A 90 8.51 13.95 6.48
N THR A 91 8.26 13.02 5.57
CA THR A 91 9.27 12.60 4.59
C THR A 91 9.61 13.75 3.65
N ALA A 92 8.62 14.43 3.08
CA ALA A 92 8.78 15.56 2.17
C ALA A 92 9.54 16.73 2.81
N GLU A 93 9.17 17.12 4.04
CA GLU A 93 9.83 18.19 4.80
C GLU A 93 11.34 17.96 4.95
N SER A 94 11.77 16.69 5.08
CA SER A 94 13.18 16.35 5.27
C SER A 94 14.09 16.68 4.08
N HIS A 95 13.52 16.96 2.90
CA HIS A 95 14.29 17.31 1.69
C HIS A 95 13.64 18.39 0.80
N ALA A 96 12.58 19.06 1.27
CA ALA A 96 11.89 20.10 0.51
C ALA A 96 12.78 21.31 0.16
N SER A 97 13.83 21.57 0.95
CA SER A 97 14.78 22.65 0.69
C SER A 97 15.86 22.31 -0.34
N THR A 98 16.03 21.03 -0.67
CA THR A 98 17.12 20.54 -1.53
C THR A 98 16.64 19.82 -2.79
N CYS A 99 15.34 19.49 -2.88
CA CYS A 99 14.75 18.72 -3.96
C CYS A 99 13.50 19.40 -4.52
N ASP A 100 13.25 19.23 -5.82
CA ASP A 100 11.99 19.61 -6.47
C ASP A 100 10.93 18.52 -6.29
N LEU A 101 10.06 18.72 -5.30
CA LEU A 101 8.97 17.80 -4.98
C LEU A 101 7.81 17.86 -5.98
N SER A 102 7.75 18.89 -6.83
CA SER A 102 6.72 19.01 -7.87
C SER A 102 7.01 18.14 -9.10
N HIS A 103 8.24 17.64 -9.21
CA HIS A 103 8.65 16.80 -10.33
C HIS A 103 7.89 15.46 -10.32
N PRO A 104 7.25 15.05 -11.42
CA PRO A 104 6.37 13.86 -11.45
C PRO A 104 7.09 12.52 -11.28
N ARG A 105 8.42 12.54 -11.26
CA ARG A 105 9.27 11.36 -11.05
C ARG A 105 10.07 11.41 -9.75
N THR A 106 9.60 12.21 -8.78
CA THR A 106 10.05 12.08 -7.41
C THR A 106 9.86 10.64 -6.93
N PRO A 107 10.70 10.16 -6.00
CA PRO A 107 10.58 8.82 -5.46
C PRO A 107 9.14 8.52 -5.02
N GLN A 108 8.65 7.37 -5.43
CA GLN A 108 7.29 6.90 -5.20
C GLN A 108 7.36 5.49 -4.64
N ALA A 109 6.31 5.08 -3.95
CA ALA A 109 6.14 3.72 -3.49
C ALA A 109 4.66 3.35 -3.47
N THR A 110 4.36 2.06 -3.66
CA THR A 110 3.07 1.52 -3.28
C THR A 110 2.94 1.47 -1.75
N VAL A 111 1.74 1.22 -1.25
CA VAL A 111 1.52 1.07 0.20
C VAL A 111 0.56 -0.09 0.46
N ALA A 112 0.96 -1.02 1.32
CA ALA A 112 0.05 -1.87 2.07
C ALA A 112 0.29 -1.63 3.57
N LEU A 113 -0.67 -1.00 4.22
CA LEU A 113 -0.66 -0.65 5.62
C LEU A 113 -1.84 -1.32 6.30
N ALA A 114 -1.59 -2.05 7.38
CA ALA A 114 -2.64 -2.65 8.18
C ALA A 114 -2.33 -2.50 9.66
N ARG A 115 -3.38 -2.44 10.47
CA ARG A 115 -3.31 -2.66 11.90
C ARG A 115 -4.51 -3.48 12.34
N TRP A 116 -4.33 -4.26 13.37
CA TRP A 116 -5.39 -5.14 13.85
C TRP A 116 -5.42 -5.17 15.36
N SER A 117 -6.59 -5.53 15.86
CA SER A 117 -6.90 -5.82 17.25
C SER A 117 -7.67 -7.15 17.30
N PRO A 118 -8.00 -7.67 18.49
CA PRO A 118 -8.86 -8.85 18.60
C PRO A 118 -10.24 -8.70 17.93
N ALA A 119 -10.70 -7.46 17.67
CA ALA A 119 -12.04 -7.19 17.16
C ALA A 119 -12.08 -6.80 15.68
N SER A 120 -10.96 -6.34 15.10
CA SER A 120 -10.99 -5.75 13.75
C SER A 120 -9.62 -5.68 13.10
N VAL A 121 -9.63 -5.67 11.77
CA VAL A 121 -8.48 -5.32 10.93
C VAL A 121 -8.83 -4.02 10.18
N GLU A 122 -8.03 -2.98 10.39
CA GLU A 122 -8.05 -1.75 9.60
C GLU A 122 -6.91 -1.81 8.58
N TYR A 123 -7.18 -1.43 7.34
CA TYR A 123 -6.19 -1.50 6.27
C TYR A 123 -6.31 -0.33 5.29
N LEU A 124 -5.20 -0.05 4.63
CA LEU A 124 -5.05 0.89 3.54
C LEU A 124 -4.11 0.26 2.51
N VAL A 125 -4.60 0.06 1.29
CA VAL A 125 -3.83 -0.47 0.17
C VAL A 125 -3.88 0.54 -0.96
N LEU A 126 -2.73 0.89 -1.52
CA LEU A 126 -2.57 1.79 -2.66
C LEU A 126 -1.78 1.12 -3.77
N SER A 127 -2.16 1.39 -5.01
CA SER A 127 -1.53 0.84 -6.21
C SER A 127 -1.72 -0.68 -6.32
N ASP A 128 -0.73 -1.39 -6.81
CA ASP A 128 -0.75 -2.80 -7.16
C ASP A 128 -0.25 -3.74 -6.06
N SER A 129 -0.03 -3.22 -4.85
CA SER A 129 0.13 -4.05 -3.65
C SER A 129 -1.17 -4.81 -3.31
N ALA A 130 -1.01 -5.94 -2.63
CA ALA A 130 -2.13 -6.76 -2.18
C ALA A 130 -1.99 -7.09 -0.70
N LEU A 131 -3.09 -7.00 0.03
CA LEU A 131 -3.22 -7.54 1.38
C LEU A 131 -4.16 -8.73 1.32
N LEU A 132 -3.68 -9.91 1.69
CA LEU A 132 -4.49 -11.12 1.77
C LEU A 132 -4.87 -11.35 3.23
N VAL A 133 -6.16 -11.57 3.49
CA VAL A 133 -6.68 -11.87 4.82
C VAL A 133 -7.39 -13.20 4.77
N GLU A 134 -6.97 -14.13 5.63
CA GLU A 134 -7.62 -15.42 5.81
C GLU A 134 -8.59 -15.35 6.99
N SER A 135 -9.84 -15.76 6.77
CA SER A 135 -10.87 -15.86 7.79
C SER A 135 -10.75 -17.18 8.56
N PRO A 136 -11.34 -17.32 9.76
CA PRO A 136 -11.26 -18.56 10.55
C PRO A 136 -11.81 -19.82 9.84
N ASP A 137 -12.67 -19.65 8.84
CA ASP A 137 -13.20 -20.71 8.00
C ASP A 137 -12.25 -21.11 6.84
N GLY A 138 -11.07 -20.51 6.76
CA GLY A 138 -10.06 -20.71 5.70
C GLY A 138 -10.31 -19.87 4.45
N THR A 139 -11.33 -19.00 4.43
CA THR A 139 -11.60 -18.15 3.27
C THR A 139 -10.55 -17.05 3.14
N VAL A 140 -9.80 -17.04 2.03
CA VAL A 140 -8.82 -15.98 1.71
C VAL A 140 -9.47 -14.87 0.88
N THR A 141 -9.43 -13.65 1.39
CA THR A 141 -9.92 -12.44 0.73
C THR A 141 -8.77 -11.54 0.34
N ALA A 142 -8.73 -11.13 -0.94
CA ALA A 142 -7.78 -10.13 -1.42
C ALA A 142 -8.33 -8.72 -1.25
N LEU A 143 -7.61 -7.89 -0.50
CA LEU A 143 -7.89 -6.47 -0.30
C LEU A 143 -6.93 -5.68 -1.20
N LEU A 144 -7.50 -5.05 -2.24
CA LEU A 144 -6.77 -4.42 -3.34
C LEU A 144 -7.21 -2.96 -3.53
N ASP A 145 -6.35 -2.16 -4.17
CA ASP A 145 -6.75 -0.86 -4.72
C ASP A 145 -7.32 -1.03 -6.13
N ASP A 146 -8.63 -0.83 -6.28
CA ASP A 146 -9.32 -0.97 -7.57
C ASP A 146 -9.28 0.30 -8.43
N ARG A 147 -8.69 1.40 -7.92
CA ARG A 147 -8.67 2.68 -8.65
C ARG A 147 -7.77 2.60 -9.88
N LEU A 148 -6.71 1.80 -9.84
CA LEU A 148 -5.86 1.55 -11.01
C LEU A 148 -6.65 0.94 -12.17
N ASP A 149 -7.60 0.05 -11.89
CA ASP A 149 -8.44 -0.60 -12.92
C ASP A 149 -9.44 0.37 -13.57
N ARG A 150 -9.65 1.53 -12.95
CA ARG A 150 -10.54 2.59 -13.44
C ARG A 150 -9.81 3.63 -14.29
N ILE A 151 -8.47 3.57 -14.37
CA ILE A 151 -7.68 4.46 -15.22
C ILE A 151 -7.78 3.96 -16.68
N PRO A 152 -8.23 4.79 -17.63
CA PRO A 152 -8.27 4.41 -19.04
C PRO A 152 -6.87 4.01 -19.53
N ILE A 153 -6.70 2.75 -19.92
CA ILE A 153 -5.42 2.27 -20.43
C ILE A 153 -5.21 2.92 -21.80
N ARG A 154 -4.29 3.88 -21.89
CA ARG A 154 -3.72 4.26 -23.18
C ARG A 154 -2.74 3.14 -23.55
N PRO A 155 -2.87 2.45 -24.70
CA PRO A 155 -2.00 1.33 -25.02
C PRO A 155 -0.55 1.81 -25.07
N TRP A 156 0.24 1.32 -24.11
CA TRP A 156 1.68 1.52 -24.09
C TRP A 156 2.33 0.49 -25.02
N PRO A 157 3.32 0.85 -25.85
CA PRO A 157 4.03 -0.13 -26.67
C PRO A 157 4.67 -1.19 -25.75
N PRO A 158 4.60 -2.49 -26.09
CA PRO A 158 5.02 -3.56 -25.19
C PRO A 158 6.47 -3.36 -24.74
N ARG A 159 6.68 -3.22 -23.42
CA ARG A 159 8.02 -3.24 -22.82
C ARG A 159 8.37 -4.68 -22.43
N PRO A 160 9.59 -5.16 -22.72
CA PRO A 160 9.96 -6.58 -22.56
C PRO A 160 9.93 -7.11 -21.11
N TRP A 161 9.87 -6.25 -20.09
CA TRP A 161 9.84 -6.67 -18.68
C TRP A 161 8.43 -6.79 -18.07
N TRP A 162 7.37 -6.38 -18.78
CA TRP A 162 5.98 -6.36 -18.28
C TRP A 162 5.18 -7.67 -18.50
N THR A 163 5.72 -8.63 -19.26
CA THR A 163 4.97 -9.82 -19.70
C THR A 163 4.80 -10.88 -18.60
N ALA A 164 5.62 -10.88 -17.54
CA ALA A 164 5.54 -11.90 -16.51
C ALA A 164 4.43 -11.64 -15.46
N ARG A 165 4.09 -10.37 -15.16
CA ARG A 165 3.25 -10.02 -13.99
C ARG A 165 1.75 -9.90 -14.27
N SER A 166 1.34 -9.89 -15.53
CA SER A 166 -0.07 -9.66 -15.95
C SER A 166 -0.85 -10.92 -16.33
N ALA A 167 -0.25 -12.11 -16.22
CA ALA A 167 -0.92 -13.39 -16.47
C ALA A 167 -1.87 -13.79 -15.33
N THR A 168 -1.57 -13.43 -14.08
CA THR A 168 -2.38 -13.76 -12.89
C THR A 168 -3.66 -12.94 -12.76
N ARG A 169 -3.71 -11.70 -13.27
CA ARG A 169 -4.88 -10.82 -13.15
C ARG A 169 -6.08 -11.22 -14.03
N ARG A 170 -5.90 -12.00 -15.10
CA ARG A 170 -6.98 -12.33 -16.06
C ARG A 170 -7.87 -13.50 -15.65
N ALA A 171 -7.46 -14.32 -14.69
CA ALA A 171 -8.24 -15.49 -14.29
C ALA A 171 -9.42 -15.15 -13.35
N ALA A 172 -9.31 -14.08 -12.54
CA ALA A 172 -10.26 -13.82 -11.46
C ALA A 172 -11.53 -13.03 -11.87
N SER A 173 -11.50 -12.26 -12.97
CA SER A 173 -12.57 -11.28 -13.27
C SER A 173 -13.63 -11.75 -14.29
N SER A 174 -13.59 -13.01 -14.73
CA SER A 174 -14.48 -13.49 -15.80
C SER A 174 -15.65 -14.35 -15.33
N ARG A 175 -16.56 -13.79 -14.51
CA ARG A 175 -17.97 -14.23 -14.48
C ARG A 175 -18.92 -13.03 -14.57
N ARG A 176 -19.44 -12.88 -15.80
CA ARG A 176 -20.52 -11.99 -16.34
C ARG A 176 -21.79 -12.05 -15.47
N ARG A 177 -22.83 -11.18 -15.47
CA ARG A 177 -23.41 -9.99 -16.20
C ARG A 177 -24.79 -9.69 -15.47
N PRO A 178 -25.75 -8.84 -15.92
CA PRO A 178 -25.73 -7.55 -16.63
C PRO A 178 -26.76 -6.48 -16.12
N THR A 179 -26.67 -5.28 -16.71
CA THR A 179 -27.71 -4.21 -16.90
C THR A 179 -28.17 -3.34 -15.71
N ARG A 180 -27.84 -2.04 -15.76
CA ARG A 180 -28.80 -0.98 -16.17
C ARG A 180 -28.11 0.39 -16.33
N ARG A 181 -28.75 1.15 -17.22
CA ARG A 181 -28.44 2.42 -17.88
C ARG A 181 -28.32 3.60 -16.90
N TRP A 182 -27.29 4.45 -17.08
CA TRP A 182 -27.11 5.73 -16.39
C TRP A 182 -27.44 6.92 -17.30
N ARG A 183 -27.91 8.03 -16.72
CA ARG A 183 -27.76 9.41 -17.22
C ARG A 183 -27.63 10.39 -16.03
N PRO A 184 -27.00 11.56 -16.22
CA PRO A 184 -26.06 12.12 -15.24
C PRO A 184 -26.50 13.46 -14.62
N ALA A 185 -25.92 13.82 -13.46
CA ALA A 185 -25.51 15.20 -13.14
C ALA A 185 -24.69 15.32 -11.83
N ARG A 186 -23.50 15.91 -11.99
CA ARG A 186 -22.80 16.88 -11.12
C ARG A 186 -22.05 16.47 -9.83
N SER A 187 -20.77 16.88 -9.85
CA SER A 187 -19.82 17.25 -8.80
C SER A 187 -19.32 16.20 -7.79
N PRO A 188 -18.00 15.90 -7.74
CA PRO A 188 -17.44 15.04 -6.72
C PRO A 188 -17.07 15.86 -5.47
N ALA A 189 -17.75 15.57 -4.36
CA ALA A 189 -17.18 15.76 -3.03
C ALA A 189 -16.22 14.57 -2.72
N PRO A 190 -15.18 14.76 -1.90
CA PRO A 190 -14.28 13.67 -1.51
C PRO A 190 -15.07 12.65 -0.67
N CYS A 191 -15.08 11.39 -1.12
CA CYS A 191 -15.71 10.28 -0.42
C CYS A 191 -14.64 9.53 0.38
N PRO A 192 -14.73 9.48 1.72
CA PRO A 192 -13.77 8.72 2.53
C PRO A 192 -14.13 7.24 2.47
N ALA A 193 -13.29 6.42 1.85
CA ALA A 193 -13.41 4.97 1.93
C ALA A 193 -12.89 4.48 3.29
N ARG A 194 -13.71 4.64 4.35
CA ARG A 194 -13.60 3.78 5.55
C ARG A 194 -14.26 2.44 5.20
N ARG A 195 -13.54 1.33 5.32
CA ARG A 195 -14.13 -0.01 5.32
C ARG A 195 -13.63 -0.76 6.55
N TYR A 196 -14.53 -0.96 7.49
CA TYR A 196 -14.35 -1.89 8.60
C TYR A 196 -14.81 -3.27 8.11
N ALA A 197 -13.98 -4.29 8.28
CA ALA A 197 -14.45 -5.67 8.28
C ALA A 197 -14.61 -6.09 9.75
N PRO A 198 -15.82 -6.46 10.22
CA PRO A 198 -15.98 -7.03 11.54
C PRO A 198 -15.32 -8.41 11.60
N TRP A 199 -14.60 -8.70 12.68
CA TRP A 199 -14.13 -10.04 13.00
C TRP A 199 -15.31 -10.86 13.58
N PRO A 200 -15.75 -11.99 12.98
CA PRO A 200 -16.75 -12.84 13.60
C PRO A 200 -16.13 -13.64 14.77
N PRO A 201 -16.94 -14.00 15.79
CA PRO A 201 -16.48 -14.65 17.02
C PRO A 201 -15.80 -16.01 16.79
#